data_AF-A0A1C6DDQ9-F1
#
_entry.id   AF-A0A1C6DDQ9-F1
#
_cell.length_a   1.000
_cell.length_b   1.000
_cell.length_c   1.000
_cell.angle_alpha   90.00
_cell.angle_beta   90.00
_cell.angle_gamma   90.00
#
_symmetry.space_group_name_H-M   'P 1'
#
loop_
_entity.id
_entity.type
_entity.pdbx_description
1 polymer ?
#
loop_
_entity_poly.entity_id
_entity_poly.type
_entity_poly.pdbx_seq_one_letter_code
_entity_poly.pdbx_strand_id
1 'polypeptide(L)'
;MRGRKFNQKAVPAVAEGFFRLCAWISLIALAVIVIFLIIQGLPAFQELGLGPILFGDTWKPSADLFGIAPMIMASFLCTAGAVLIGSLIGIFTAMFLAQVAPARLAKLVRPLTNLLAGIPSVVFGFFGMVVLVPLISQVFGGTGNSALAVIIILAVMILPTVISIGETALRAVPKEYQEGSLALGASPMQTLMRVTLPAAKSGILTAIVLAVGRAIGETMAVILVAGNRAFFPTSLLDPVRPMTANIALELSYASGLHEQALYATGLVLLAFIVIINLVAHRLAHGKKDKS
;
A
#
# COMPACT_ATOMS: atom_id res chain seq x y z
N MET A 1 8.06 -14.82 -56.02
CA MET A 1 7.34 -14.60 -54.75
C MET A 1 8.06 -13.52 -53.95
N ARG A 2 7.56 -12.27 -53.96
CA ARG A 2 8.15 -11.11 -53.26
C ARG A 2 7.67 -11.09 -51.81
N GLY A 3 8.55 -11.39 -50.86
CA GLY A 3 8.28 -11.27 -49.43
C GLY A 3 8.05 -9.81 -49.01
N ARG A 4 6.88 -9.52 -48.43
CA ARG A 4 6.59 -8.24 -47.77
C ARG A 4 7.56 -8.05 -46.61
N LYS A 5 8.53 -7.14 -46.76
CA LYS A 5 9.27 -6.56 -45.64
C LYS A 5 8.27 -5.75 -44.80
N PHE A 6 7.70 -6.36 -43.76
CA PHE A 6 6.96 -5.63 -42.74
C PHE A 6 7.89 -4.56 -42.16
N ASN A 7 7.40 -3.32 -42.13
CA ASN A 7 8.18 -2.13 -41.82
C ASN A 7 8.62 -2.13 -40.34
N GLN A 8 9.79 -2.73 -40.05
CA GLN A 8 10.35 -2.91 -38.70
C GLN A 8 10.56 -1.60 -37.91
N LYS A 9 10.50 -0.43 -38.57
CA LYS A 9 10.60 0.90 -37.93
C LYS A 9 9.25 1.54 -37.57
N ALA A 10 8.14 1.10 -38.18
CA ALA A 10 6.82 1.70 -37.93
C ALA A 10 6.18 1.17 -36.64
N VAL A 11 6.34 -0.12 -36.35
CA VAL A 11 5.78 -0.75 -35.14
C VAL A 11 6.35 -0.14 -33.84
N PRO A 12 7.67 0.08 -33.71
CA PRO A 12 8.24 0.74 -32.53
C PRO A 12 7.78 2.20 -32.38
N ALA A 13 7.68 2.95 -33.48
CA ALA A 13 7.29 4.37 -33.44
C ALA A 13 5.80 4.55 -33.04
N VAL A 14 4.92 3.67 -33.52
CA VAL A 14 3.50 3.67 -33.13
C VAL A 14 3.36 3.28 -31.65
N ALA A 15 4.10 2.25 -31.20
CA ALA A 15 4.10 1.86 -29.80
C ALA A 15 4.63 2.98 -28.89
N GLU A 16 5.72 3.65 -29.28
CA GLU A 16 6.30 4.75 -28.52
C GLU A 16 5.36 5.96 -28.44
N GLY A 17 4.68 6.31 -29.54
CA GLY A 17 3.66 7.36 -29.55
C GLY A 17 2.48 7.03 -28.63
N PHE A 18 2.02 5.78 -28.64
CA PHE A 18 0.96 5.28 -27.75
C PHE A 18 1.38 5.34 -26.27
N PHE A 19 2.56 4.83 -25.92
CA PHE A 19 3.06 4.88 -24.54
C PHE A 19 3.26 6.31 -24.03
N ARG A 20 3.75 7.21 -24.89
CA ARG A 20 3.85 8.64 -24.55
C ARG A 20 2.48 9.26 -24.29
N LEU A 21 1.48 8.97 -25.12
CA LEU A 21 0.12 9.44 -24.92
C LEU A 21 -0.48 8.92 -23.61
N CYS A 22 -0.34 7.62 -23.31
CA CYS A 22 -0.78 7.06 -22.03
C CYS A 22 -0.09 7.71 -20.82
N ALA A 23 1.21 7.96 -20.92
CA ALA A 23 1.96 8.65 -19.86
C ALA A 23 1.44 10.08 -19.64
N TRP A 24 1.21 10.85 -20.71
CA TRP A 24 0.63 12.20 -20.63
C TRP A 24 -0.78 12.19 -20.05
N ILE A 25 -1.65 11.26 -20.47
CA ILE A 25 -3.01 11.13 -19.93
C ILE A 25 -2.96 10.84 -18.43
N SER A 26 -2.11 9.89 -18.00
CA SER A 26 -1.95 9.57 -16.58
C SER A 26 -1.45 10.77 -15.76
N LEU A 27 -0.50 11.54 -16.31
CA LEU A 27 0.04 12.72 -15.64
C LEU A 27 -1.02 13.82 -15.54
N ILE A 28 -1.77 14.09 -16.62
CA ILE A 28 -2.85 15.07 -16.64
C ILE A 28 -3.96 14.67 -15.67
N ALA A 29 -4.38 13.40 -15.66
CA ALA A 29 -5.40 12.92 -14.74
C ALA A 29 -4.99 13.11 -13.27
N LEU A 30 -3.74 12.78 -12.92
CA LEU A 30 -3.21 13.03 -11.57
C LEU A 30 -3.21 14.53 -11.24
N ALA A 31 -2.75 15.38 -12.17
CA ALA A 31 -2.74 16.83 -11.97
C ALA A 31 -4.15 17.39 -11.77
N VAL A 32 -5.13 16.93 -12.54
CA VAL A 32 -6.54 17.33 -12.40
C VAL A 32 -7.09 16.94 -11.04
N ILE A 33 -6.84 15.71 -10.56
CA ILE A 33 -7.28 15.27 -9.22
C ILE A 33 -6.66 16.16 -8.13
N VAL A 34 -5.36 16.43 -8.22
CA VAL A 34 -4.65 17.28 -7.25
C VAL A 34 -5.23 18.70 -7.24
N ILE A 35 -5.38 19.32 -8.42
CA ILE A 35 -5.92 20.67 -8.56
C ILE A 35 -7.36 20.71 -8.05
N PHE A 36 -8.19 19.72 -8.38
CA PHE A 36 -9.56 19.61 -7.91
C PHE A 36 -9.65 19.53 -6.37
N LEU A 37 -8.83 18.69 -5.74
CA LEU A 37 -8.78 18.60 -4.27
C LEU A 37 -8.33 19.91 -3.62
N ILE A 38 -7.39 20.63 -4.24
CA ILE A 38 -6.95 21.93 -3.73
C ILE A 38 -8.08 22.94 -3.83
N ILE A 39 -8.73 23.07 -5.00
CA ILE A 39 -9.80 24.04 -5.23
C ILE A 39 -10.99 23.78 -4.30
N GLN A 40 -11.38 22.52 -4.14
CA GLN A 40 -12.56 22.15 -3.36
C GLN A 40 -12.30 22.01 -1.85
N GLY A 41 -11.06 21.68 -1.45
CA GLY A 41 -10.68 21.52 -0.05
C GLY A 41 -10.21 22.79 0.64
N LEU A 42 -9.67 23.76 -0.11
CA LEU A 42 -9.16 25.02 0.47
C LEU A 42 -10.24 25.84 1.21
N PRO A 43 -11.50 25.94 0.73
CA PRO A 43 -12.56 26.67 1.44
C PRO A 43 -12.78 26.19 2.88
N ALA A 44 -12.76 24.87 3.12
CA ALA A 44 -12.90 24.33 4.48
C ALA A 44 -11.77 24.80 5.41
N PHE A 45 -10.53 24.88 4.92
CA PHE A 45 -9.41 25.41 5.70
C PHE A 45 -9.50 26.91 5.96
N GLN A 46 -10.16 27.67 5.07
CA GLN A 46 -10.39 29.10 5.24
C GLN A 46 -11.49 29.37 6.28
N GLU A 47 -12.55 28.57 6.29
CA GLU A 47 -13.68 28.73 7.22
C GLU A 47 -13.37 28.20 8.62
N LEU A 48 -12.77 27.01 8.73
CA LEU A 48 -12.56 26.32 10.01
C LEU A 48 -11.14 26.48 10.57
N GLY A 49 -10.18 26.85 9.71
CA GLY A 49 -8.76 26.89 10.04
C GLY A 49 -8.06 25.53 9.92
N LEU A 50 -6.75 25.57 9.66
CA LEU A 50 -5.90 24.38 9.54
C LEU A 50 -5.80 23.57 10.83
N GLY A 51 -5.67 24.26 11.98
CA GLY A 51 -5.48 23.63 13.28
C GLY A 51 -6.66 22.77 13.72
N PRO A 52 -7.90 23.32 13.74
CA PRO A 52 -9.10 22.57 14.11
C PRO A 52 -9.38 21.35 13.22
N ILE A 53 -9.07 21.43 11.92
CA ILE A 53 -9.21 20.28 11.02
C ILE A 53 -8.13 19.22 11.33
N LEU A 54 -6.85 19.60 11.33
CA LEU A 54 -5.75 18.63 11.44
C LEU A 54 -5.59 18.02 12.83
N PHE A 55 -5.79 18.81 13.88
CA PHE A 55 -5.56 18.42 15.27
C PHE A 55 -6.85 18.26 16.07
N GLY A 56 -8.01 18.54 15.47
CA GLY A 56 -9.30 18.28 16.10
C GLY A 56 -9.53 16.79 16.29
N ASP A 57 -10.12 16.45 17.44
CA ASP A 57 -10.40 15.09 17.89
C ASP A 57 -11.82 14.61 17.54
N THR A 58 -12.68 15.54 17.12
CA THR A 58 -14.12 15.30 16.97
C THR A 58 -14.54 15.48 15.51
N TRP A 59 -15.06 14.41 14.94
CA TRP A 59 -15.75 14.43 13.66
C TRP A 59 -17.26 14.36 13.87
N LYS A 60 -17.94 15.51 13.76
CA LYS A 60 -19.38 15.67 13.92
C LYS A 60 -19.93 16.70 12.92
N PRO A 61 -20.31 16.28 11.70
CA PRO A 61 -20.84 17.18 10.67
C PRO A 61 -22.09 17.96 11.11
N SER A 62 -22.91 17.41 12.01
CA SER A 62 -24.11 18.10 12.52
C SER A 62 -23.82 19.29 13.44
N ALA A 63 -22.58 19.46 13.88
CA ALA A 63 -22.14 20.57 14.71
C ALA A 63 -20.98 21.35 14.05
N ASP A 64 -20.77 21.18 12.75
CA ASP A 64 -19.66 21.75 11.97
C ASP A 64 -18.26 21.48 12.56
N LEU A 65 -18.11 20.33 13.22
CA LEU A 65 -16.82 19.88 13.76
C LEU A 65 -16.21 18.83 12.83
N PHE A 66 -15.05 19.15 12.25
CA PHE A 66 -14.40 18.33 11.22
C PHE A 66 -12.95 17.96 11.59
N GLY A 67 -12.73 17.57 12.84
CA GLY A 67 -11.43 17.11 13.32
C GLY A 67 -11.08 15.73 12.77
N ILE A 68 -9.93 15.62 12.08
CA ILE A 68 -9.46 14.38 11.44
C ILE A 68 -8.27 13.73 12.13
N ALA A 69 -7.81 14.25 13.27
CA ALA A 69 -6.64 13.71 13.98
C ALA A 69 -6.77 12.20 14.32
N PRO A 70 -7.93 11.70 14.79
CA PRO A 70 -8.11 10.27 15.04
C PRO A 70 -8.00 9.44 13.75
N MET A 71 -8.44 9.99 12.62
CA MET A 71 -8.41 9.32 11.31
C MET A 71 -7.01 9.25 10.75
N ILE A 72 -6.21 10.30 10.93
CA ILE A 72 -4.78 10.30 10.58
C ILE A 72 -4.06 9.21 11.38
N MET A 73 -4.29 9.16 12.70
CA MET A 73 -3.72 8.15 13.57
C MET A 73 -4.14 6.74 13.14
N ALA A 74 -5.44 6.52 12.87
CA ALA A 74 -5.96 5.25 12.40
C ALA A 74 -5.34 4.81 11.07
N SER A 75 -5.27 5.70 10.08
CA SER A 75 -4.63 5.44 8.79
C SER A 75 -3.16 5.05 8.95
N PHE A 76 -2.42 5.80 9.78
CA PHE A 76 -1.02 5.51 10.05
C PHE A 76 -0.83 4.16 10.74
N LEU A 77 -1.55 3.93 11.84
CA LEU A 77 -1.47 2.71 12.65
C LEU A 77 -1.77 1.47 11.80
N CYS A 78 -2.86 1.51 11.03
CA CYS A 78 -3.28 0.39 10.19
C CYS A 78 -2.26 0.12 9.07
N THR A 79 -1.80 1.17 8.40
CA THR A 79 -0.82 1.05 7.32
C THR A 79 0.52 0.54 7.85
N ALA A 80 1.04 1.13 8.93
CA ALA A 80 2.30 0.75 9.53
C ALA A 80 2.27 -0.69 10.05
N GLY A 81 1.19 -1.08 10.76
CA GLY A 81 1.02 -2.45 11.25
C GLY A 81 0.93 -3.46 10.12
N ALA A 82 0.13 -3.17 9.08
CA ALA A 82 -0.02 -4.04 7.93
C ALA A 82 1.30 -4.22 7.16
N VAL A 83 2.00 -3.11 6.92
CA VAL A 83 3.29 -3.13 6.21
C VAL A 83 4.34 -3.86 7.05
N LEU A 84 4.41 -3.64 8.35
CA LEU A 84 5.37 -4.34 9.21
C LEU A 84 5.19 -5.86 9.12
N ILE A 85 3.96 -6.35 9.28
CA ILE A 85 3.66 -7.79 9.27
C ILE A 85 3.77 -8.36 7.85
N GLY A 86 3.08 -7.73 6.89
CA GLY A 86 2.99 -8.19 5.51
C GLY A 86 4.33 -8.11 4.79
N SER A 87 5.13 -7.07 5.00
CA SER A 87 6.46 -7.00 4.40
C SER A 87 7.42 -8.03 4.98
N LEU A 88 7.39 -8.26 6.29
CA LEU A 88 8.25 -9.24 6.94
C LEU A 88 7.97 -10.66 6.40
N ILE A 89 6.71 -11.08 6.44
CA ILE A 89 6.29 -12.39 5.92
C ILE A 89 6.55 -12.48 4.42
N GLY A 90 6.25 -11.43 3.67
CA GLY A 90 6.44 -11.38 2.22
C GLY A 90 7.90 -11.49 1.80
N ILE A 91 8.82 -10.81 2.49
CA ILE A 91 10.26 -10.84 2.21
C ILE A 91 10.83 -12.22 2.51
N PHE A 92 10.49 -12.82 3.66
CA PHE A 92 10.94 -14.18 3.98
C PHE A 92 10.41 -15.21 2.97
N THR A 93 9.16 -15.07 2.55
CA THR A 93 8.57 -15.93 1.52
C THR A 93 9.27 -15.73 0.18
N ALA A 94 9.57 -14.49 -0.22
CA ALA A 94 10.33 -14.18 -1.42
C ALA A 94 11.75 -14.78 -1.39
N MET A 95 12.46 -14.67 -0.26
CA MET A 95 13.77 -15.29 -0.04
C MET A 95 13.72 -16.81 -0.19
N PHE A 96 12.72 -17.42 0.44
CA PHE A 96 12.50 -18.86 0.35
C PHE A 96 12.22 -19.29 -1.10
N LEU A 97 11.30 -18.64 -1.81
CA LEU A 97 10.96 -18.97 -3.20
C LEU A 97 12.08 -18.70 -4.20
N ALA A 98 12.90 -17.68 -3.95
CA ALA A 98 14.00 -17.33 -4.83
C ALA A 98 15.18 -18.32 -4.73
N GLN A 99 15.55 -18.75 -3.52
CA GLN A 99 16.83 -19.44 -3.29
C GLN A 99 16.73 -20.83 -2.65
N VAL A 100 15.68 -21.12 -1.90
CA VAL A 100 15.61 -22.34 -1.06
C VAL A 100 14.55 -23.33 -1.56
N ALA A 101 13.46 -22.84 -2.15
CA ALA A 101 12.28 -23.63 -2.44
C ALA A 101 12.56 -24.73 -3.50
N PRO A 102 12.14 -25.98 -3.25
CA PRO A 102 12.13 -27.01 -4.27
C PRO A 102 11.28 -26.60 -5.47
N ALA A 103 11.68 -27.00 -6.68
CA ALA A 103 11.00 -26.60 -7.92
C ALA A 103 9.49 -26.90 -7.92
N ARG A 104 9.06 -28.00 -7.27
CA ARG A 104 7.63 -28.36 -7.14
C ARG A 104 6.85 -27.35 -6.29
N LEU A 105 7.44 -26.91 -5.17
CA LEU A 105 6.80 -25.96 -4.27
C LEU A 105 6.73 -24.57 -4.89
N ALA A 106 7.81 -24.11 -5.53
CA ALA A 106 7.80 -22.84 -6.26
C ALA A 106 6.74 -22.83 -7.38
N LYS A 107 6.58 -23.94 -8.12
CA LYS A 107 5.54 -24.11 -9.15
C LYS A 107 4.11 -24.05 -8.60
N LEU A 108 3.89 -24.34 -7.32
CA LEU A 108 2.59 -24.26 -6.66
C LEU A 108 2.33 -22.87 -6.05
N VAL A 109 3.29 -22.36 -5.29
CA VAL A 109 3.12 -21.11 -4.52
C VAL A 109 2.99 -19.89 -5.43
N ARG A 110 3.76 -19.83 -6.54
CA ARG A 110 3.71 -18.69 -7.46
C ARG A 110 2.32 -18.45 -8.07
N PRO A 111 1.65 -19.46 -8.65
CA PRO A 111 0.25 -19.33 -9.06
C PRO A 111 -0.67 -18.88 -7.93
N LEU A 112 -0.53 -19.44 -6.72
CA LEU A 112 -1.38 -19.06 -5.58
C LEU A 112 -1.20 -17.60 -5.20
N THR A 113 0.04 -17.09 -5.14
CA THR A 113 0.32 -15.68 -4.91
C THR A 113 -0.29 -14.79 -5.99
N ASN A 114 -0.23 -15.20 -7.26
CA ASN A 114 -0.86 -14.46 -8.36
C ASN A 114 -2.39 -14.48 -8.27
N LEU A 115 -2.98 -15.62 -7.86
CA LEU A 115 -4.42 -15.72 -7.62
C LEU A 115 -4.85 -14.79 -6.49
N LEU A 116 -4.10 -14.73 -5.39
CA LEU A 116 -4.35 -13.80 -4.29
C LEU A 116 -4.32 -12.33 -4.77
N ALA A 117 -3.40 -11.98 -5.67
CA ALA A 117 -3.35 -10.63 -6.24
C ALA A 117 -4.58 -10.28 -7.11
N GLY A 118 -5.24 -11.29 -7.68
CA GLY A 118 -6.44 -11.14 -8.51
C GLY A 118 -7.75 -11.04 -7.71
N ILE A 119 -7.73 -11.30 -6.40
CA ILE A 119 -8.93 -11.22 -5.56
C ILE A 119 -9.34 -9.74 -5.39
N PRO A 120 -10.61 -9.37 -5.67
CA PRO A 120 -11.10 -8.02 -5.41
C PRO A 120 -11.03 -7.65 -3.93
N SER A 121 -10.73 -6.39 -3.61
CA SER A 121 -10.57 -5.94 -2.22
C SER A 121 -11.82 -6.15 -1.35
N VAL A 122 -13.01 -5.97 -1.93
CA VAL A 122 -14.30 -6.21 -1.24
C VAL A 122 -14.40 -7.66 -0.75
N VAL A 123 -13.85 -8.63 -1.49
CA VAL A 123 -13.88 -10.05 -1.08
C VAL A 123 -13.01 -10.28 0.16
N PHE A 124 -11.85 -9.64 0.25
CA PHE A 124 -11.03 -9.67 1.47
C PHE A 124 -11.76 -9.02 2.65
N GLY A 125 -12.40 -7.87 2.44
CA GLY A 125 -13.19 -7.22 3.49
C GLY A 125 -14.38 -8.06 3.95
N PHE A 126 -15.09 -8.71 3.02
CA PHE A 126 -16.19 -9.60 3.33
C PHE A 126 -15.73 -10.84 4.11
N PHE A 127 -14.64 -11.49 3.68
CA PHE A 127 -14.02 -12.57 4.44
C PHE A 127 -13.60 -12.10 5.85
N GLY A 128 -13.02 -10.90 5.94
CA GLY A 128 -12.67 -10.29 7.20
C GLY A 128 -13.87 -10.09 8.12
N MET A 129 -15.00 -9.59 7.60
CA MET A 129 -16.22 -9.38 8.36
C MET A 129 -16.86 -10.70 8.82
N VAL A 130 -16.89 -11.72 7.97
CA VAL A 130 -17.60 -12.98 8.26
C VAL A 130 -16.77 -13.95 9.09
N VAL A 131 -15.44 -13.93 8.93
CA VAL A 131 -14.54 -14.92 9.56
C VAL A 131 -13.64 -14.26 10.58
N LEU A 132 -12.87 -13.24 10.17
CA LEU A 132 -11.82 -12.67 11.02
C LEU A 132 -12.40 -11.88 12.20
N VAL A 133 -13.41 -11.05 11.97
CA VAL A 133 -14.03 -10.21 12.99
C VAL A 133 -14.66 -11.07 14.10
N PRO A 134 -15.47 -12.10 13.80
CA PRO A 134 -15.95 -13.04 14.82
C PRO A 134 -14.82 -13.78 15.53
N LEU A 135 -13.77 -14.19 14.80
CA LEU A 135 -12.62 -14.86 15.40
C LEU A 135 -11.89 -13.95 16.40
N ILE A 136 -11.66 -12.69 16.06
CA ILE A 136 -11.05 -11.70 16.97
C ILE A 136 -11.95 -11.49 18.18
N SER A 137 -13.27 -11.36 18.00
CA SER A 137 -14.22 -11.22 19.10
C SER A 137 -14.20 -12.42 20.05
N GLN A 138 -14.08 -13.65 19.52
CA GLN A 138 -14.01 -14.87 20.33
C GLN A 138 -12.68 -15.02 21.09
N VAL A 139 -11.56 -14.67 20.47
CA VAL A 139 -10.22 -14.87 21.04
C VAL A 139 -9.81 -13.74 21.97
N PHE A 140 -10.09 -12.49 21.58
CA PHE A 140 -9.61 -11.29 22.28
C PHE A 140 -10.74 -10.49 22.96
N GLY A 141 -12.01 -10.83 22.72
CA GLY A 141 -13.17 -10.09 23.23
C GLY A 141 -13.52 -8.86 22.39
N GLY A 142 -14.54 -8.12 22.86
CA GLY A 142 -15.02 -6.91 22.19
C GLY A 142 -15.83 -7.18 20.92
N THR A 143 -16.02 -6.14 20.10
CA THR A 143 -16.84 -6.18 18.88
C THR A 143 -16.18 -6.92 17.70
N GLY A 144 -14.90 -7.27 17.80
CA GLY A 144 -14.11 -7.85 16.70
C GLY A 144 -13.70 -6.85 15.61
N ASN A 145 -14.60 -5.95 15.22
CA ASN A 145 -14.31 -4.81 14.34
C ASN A 145 -13.30 -3.88 15.02
N SER A 146 -12.11 -3.74 14.42
CA SER A 146 -10.95 -3.21 15.13
C SER A 146 -9.81 -2.80 14.20
N ALA A 147 -8.88 -2.00 14.70
CA ALA A 147 -7.61 -1.72 14.02
C ALA A 147 -6.82 -3.02 13.71
N LEU A 148 -6.85 -4.01 14.60
CA LEU A 148 -6.22 -5.31 14.40
C LEU A 148 -6.81 -6.05 13.19
N ALA A 149 -8.14 -6.07 13.06
CA ALA A 149 -8.81 -6.69 11.91
C ALA A 149 -8.36 -6.04 10.59
N VAL A 150 -8.28 -4.70 10.57
CA VAL A 150 -7.77 -3.94 9.42
C VAL A 150 -6.32 -4.32 9.12
N ILE A 151 -5.44 -4.33 10.13
CA ILE A 151 -4.02 -4.65 9.97
C ILE A 151 -3.83 -6.03 9.34
N ILE A 152 -4.56 -7.05 9.81
CA ILE A 152 -4.45 -8.43 9.32
C ILE A 152 -4.93 -8.53 7.87
N ILE A 153 -6.10 -7.96 7.56
CA ILE A 153 -6.63 -7.99 6.19
C ILE A 153 -5.70 -7.27 5.22
N LEU A 154 -5.25 -6.07 5.57
CA LEU A 154 -4.31 -5.32 4.74
C LEU A 154 -2.97 -6.05 4.59
N ALA A 155 -2.45 -6.66 5.65
CA ALA A 155 -1.22 -7.44 5.59
C ALA A 155 -1.32 -8.57 4.57
N VAL A 156 -2.42 -9.35 4.61
CA VAL A 156 -2.67 -10.43 3.63
C VAL A 156 -2.80 -9.87 2.22
N MET A 157 -3.47 -8.73 2.05
CA MET A 157 -3.69 -8.10 0.74
C MET A 157 -2.42 -7.55 0.08
N ILE A 158 -1.41 -7.14 0.86
CA ILE A 158 -0.13 -6.65 0.33
C ILE A 158 0.90 -7.76 0.11
N LEU A 159 0.71 -8.96 0.68
CA LEU A 159 1.63 -10.10 0.52
C LEU A 159 1.96 -10.38 -0.95
N PRO A 160 1.00 -10.46 -1.88
CA PRO A 160 1.33 -10.80 -3.27
C PRO A 160 2.28 -9.79 -3.92
N THR A 161 2.10 -8.51 -3.60
CA THR A 161 2.96 -7.42 -4.07
C THR A 161 4.38 -7.58 -3.54
N VAL A 162 4.54 -7.80 -2.23
CA VAL A 162 5.86 -7.94 -1.61
C VAL A 162 6.57 -9.21 -2.09
N ILE A 163 5.85 -10.34 -2.16
CA ILE A 163 6.41 -11.63 -2.55
C ILE A 163 6.89 -11.59 -4.01
N SER A 164 6.04 -11.13 -4.93
CA SER A 164 6.33 -11.16 -6.36
C SER A 164 7.48 -10.23 -6.73
N ILE A 165 7.46 -8.99 -6.23
CA ILE A 165 8.51 -8.02 -6.51
C ILE A 165 9.80 -8.38 -5.76
N GLY A 166 9.70 -8.82 -4.51
CA GLY A 166 10.84 -9.28 -3.73
C GLY A 166 11.54 -10.49 -4.36
N GLU A 167 10.79 -11.48 -4.84
CA GLU A 167 11.35 -12.65 -5.51
C GLU A 167 12.02 -12.26 -6.83
N THR A 168 11.40 -11.37 -7.60
CA THR A 168 11.97 -10.85 -8.85
C THR A 168 13.27 -10.10 -8.59
N ALA A 169 13.32 -9.27 -7.53
CA ALA A 169 14.52 -8.54 -7.13
C ALA A 169 15.67 -9.48 -6.73
N LEU A 170 15.37 -10.53 -5.96
CA LEU A 170 16.37 -11.52 -5.55
C LEU A 170 16.92 -12.33 -6.73
N ARG A 171 16.07 -12.68 -7.70
CA ARG A 171 16.47 -13.42 -8.91
C ARG A 171 17.21 -12.57 -9.94
N ALA A 172 17.06 -11.25 -9.88
CA ALA A 172 17.78 -10.32 -10.73
C ALA A 172 19.25 -10.14 -10.32
N VAL A 173 19.64 -10.63 -9.13
CA VAL A 173 21.03 -10.59 -8.68
C VAL A 173 21.88 -11.52 -9.58
N PRO A 174 22.99 -11.02 -10.16
CA PRO A 174 23.88 -11.83 -10.99
C PRO A 174 24.37 -13.08 -10.27
N LYS A 175 24.41 -14.22 -10.97
CA LYS A 175 24.80 -15.52 -10.38
C LYS A 175 26.26 -15.54 -9.96
N GLU A 176 27.09 -14.76 -10.62
CA GLU A 176 28.52 -14.61 -10.37
C GLU A 176 28.79 -14.19 -8.92
N TYR A 177 27.92 -13.37 -8.32
CA TYR A 177 28.02 -13.00 -6.90
C TYR A 177 27.78 -14.18 -5.96
N GLN A 178 26.87 -15.09 -6.34
CA GLN A 178 26.58 -16.28 -5.55
C GLN A 178 27.70 -17.31 -5.68
N GLU A 179 28.15 -17.57 -6.91
CA GLU A 179 29.24 -18.51 -7.21
C GLU A 179 30.55 -18.06 -6.56
N GLY A 180 30.88 -16.77 -6.60
CA GLY A 180 32.05 -16.22 -5.92
C GLY A 180 32.00 -16.39 -4.40
N SER A 181 30.83 -16.17 -3.79
CA SER A 181 30.63 -16.38 -2.34
C SER A 181 30.82 -17.86 -1.96
N LEU A 182 30.25 -18.78 -2.74
CA LEU A 182 30.40 -20.23 -2.52
C LEU A 182 31.85 -20.69 -2.71
N ALA A 183 32.57 -20.14 -3.69
CA ALA A 183 33.98 -20.44 -3.94
C ALA A 183 34.91 -20.03 -2.78
N LEU A 184 34.52 -19.00 -2.02
CA LEU A 184 35.21 -18.58 -0.78
C LEU A 184 34.84 -19.45 0.43
N GLY A 185 34.11 -20.56 0.23
CA GLY A 185 33.71 -21.48 1.30
C GLY A 185 32.49 -21.02 2.10
N ALA A 186 31.75 -20.00 1.64
CA ALA A 186 30.51 -19.60 2.30
C ALA A 186 29.40 -20.64 2.10
N SER A 187 28.58 -20.86 3.13
CA SER A 187 27.37 -21.68 3.02
C SER A 187 26.28 -20.98 2.19
N PRO A 188 25.34 -21.73 1.59
CA PRO A 188 24.21 -21.15 0.83
C PRO A 188 23.42 -20.12 1.64
N MET A 189 23.23 -20.36 2.95
CA MET A 189 22.53 -19.43 3.83
C MET A 189 23.35 -18.15 4.08
N GLN A 190 24.67 -18.25 4.22
CA GLN A 190 25.55 -17.08 4.31
C GLN A 190 25.52 -16.27 3.01
N THR A 191 25.57 -16.93 1.85
CA THR A 191 25.46 -16.28 0.54
C THR A 191 24.12 -15.54 0.40
N LEU A 192 23.00 -16.16 0.78
CA LEU A 192 21.69 -15.51 0.77
C LEU A 192 21.66 -14.26 1.65
N MET A 193 22.08 -14.38 2.92
CA MET A 193 21.94 -13.30 3.90
C MET A 193 22.95 -12.18 3.72
N ARG A 194 24.18 -12.48 3.27
CA ARG A 194 25.29 -11.51 3.21
C ARG A 194 25.60 -10.99 1.81
N VAL A 195 25.15 -11.67 0.76
CA VAL A 195 25.46 -11.29 -0.63
C VAL A 195 24.18 -10.99 -1.40
N THR A 196 23.28 -11.96 -1.54
CA THR A 196 22.10 -11.79 -2.40
C THR A 196 21.10 -10.79 -1.82
N LEU A 197 20.77 -10.91 -0.54
CA LEU A 197 19.80 -10.03 0.11
C LEU A 197 20.26 -8.55 0.11
N PRO A 198 21.52 -8.22 0.47
CA PRO A 198 22.03 -6.85 0.35
C PRO A 198 22.09 -6.35 -1.10
N ALA A 199 22.42 -7.21 -2.06
CA ALA A 199 22.44 -6.84 -3.48
C ALA A 199 21.02 -6.53 -4.02
N ALA A 200 20.01 -7.27 -3.55
CA ALA A 200 18.60 -7.08 -3.94
C ALA A 200 17.88 -5.94 -3.19
N LYS A 201 18.56 -5.23 -2.27
CA LYS A 201 17.93 -4.27 -1.34
C LYS A 201 17.03 -3.25 -2.03
N SER A 202 17.45 -2.69 -3.16
CA SER A 202 16.68 -1.65 -3.85
C SER A 202 15.36 -2.20 -4.40
N GLY A 203 15.35 -3.44 -4.90
CA GLY A 203 14.12 -4.06 -5.39
C GLY A 203 13.17 -4.45 -4.24
N ILE A 204 13.71 -4.91 -3.11
CA ILE A 204 12.91 -5.20 -1.91
C ILE A 204 12.29 -3.91 -1.36
N LEU A 205 13.06 -2.82 -1.31
CA LEU A 205 12.57 -1.52 -0.87
C LEU A 205 11.46 -0.99 -1.79
N THR A 206 11.59 -1.14 -3.10
CA THR A 206 10.50 -0.83 -4.06
C THR A 206 9.25 -1.67 -3.79
N ALA A 207 9.41 -2.96 -3.45
CA ALA A 207 8.29 -3.82 -3.08
C ALA A 207 7.54 -3.29 -1.85
N ILE A 208 8.27 -2.85 -0.83
CA ILE A 208 7.71 -2.27 0.39
C ILE A 208 7.00 -0.94 0.09
N VAL A 209 7.61 -0.04 -0.66
CA VAL A 209 7.01 1.27 -1.02
C VAL A 209 5.70 1.06 -1.77
N LEU A 210 5.65 0.12 -2.71
CA LEU A 210 4.42 -0.20 -3.44
C LEU A 210 3.35 -0.81 -2.52
N ALA A 211 3.76 -1.67 -1.57
CA ALA A 211 2.87 -2.24 -0.57
C ALA A 211 2.29 -1.18 0.37
N VAL A 212 3.10 -0.20 0.79
CA VAL A 212 2.63 0.96 1.58
C VAL A 212 1.58 1.75 0.82
N GLY A 213 1.84 2.08 -0.45
CA GLY A 213 0.88 2.78 -1.31
C GLY A 213 -0.43 2.02 -1.50
N ARG A 214 -0.38 0.68 -1.58
CA ARG A 214 -1.57 -0.18 -1.62
C ARG A 214 -2.33 -0.17 -0.29
N ALA A 215 -1.64 -0.30 0.84
CA ALA A 215 -2.27 -0.36 2.16
C ALA A 215 -2.95 0.96 2.56
N ILE A 216 -2.30 2.11 2.33
CA ILE A 216 -2.84 3.43 2.69
C ILE A 216 -4.06 3.83 1.85
N GLY A 217 -4.11 3.38 0.59
CA GLY A 217 -5.21 3.66 -0.34
C GLY A 217 -6.39 2.69 -0.22
N GLU A 218 -6.29 1.65 0.61
CA GLU A 218 -7.35 0.67 0.73
C GLU A 218 -8.57 1.27 1.45
N THR A 219 -9.73 1.04 0.87
CA THR A 219 -10.97 1.75 1.26
C THR A 219 -12.08 0.75 1.53
N MET A 220 -12.39 -0.10 0.56
CA MET A 220 -13.54 -1.00 0.64
C MET A 220 -13.32 -2.14 1.64
N ALA A 221 -12.14 -2.76 1.64
CA ALA A 221 -11.85 -3.81 2.61
C ALA A 221 -11.87 -3.27 4.04
N VAL A 222 -11.33 -2.07 4.23
CA VAL A 222 -11.23 -1.38 5.52
C VAL A 222 -12.62 -1.06 6.09
N ILE A 223 -13.51 -0.46 5.29
CA ILE A 223 -14.87 -0.09 5.72
C ILE A 223 -15.61 -1.30 6.30
N LEU A 224 -15.41 -2.49 5.74
CA LEU A 224 -16.11 -3.70 6.14
C LEU A 224 -15.66 -4.27 7.50
N VAL A 225 -14.46 -3.93 7.98
CA VAL A 225 -13.88 -4.55 9.20
C VAL A 225 -13.45 -3.56 10.28
N ALA A 226 -13.34 -2.27 9.96
CA ALA A 226 -12.78 -1.28 10.86
C ALA A 226 -13.73 -0.84 11.99
N GLY A 227 -15.04 -1.04 11.83
CA GLY A 227 -16.06 -0.56 12.77
C GLY A 227 -16.37 0.93 12.65
N ASN A 228 -15.57 1.69 11.89
CA ASN A 228 -15.82 3.03 11.38
C ASN A 228 -16.17 4.07 12.46
N ARG A 229 -15.50 4.00 13.63
CA ARG A 229 -15.61 5.04 14.66
C ARG A 229 -14.48 6.05 14.56
N ALA A 230 -14.83 7.33 14.59
CA ALA A 230 -13.89 8.46 14.47
C ALA A 230 -13.36 8.93 15.84
N PHE A 231 -12.88 7.99 16.66
CA PHE A 231 -12.25 8.29 17.96
C PHE A 231 -10.80 7.81 17.98
N PHE A 232 -10.00 8.36 18.89
CA PHE A 232 -8.63 7.90 19.05
C PHE A 232 -8.62 6.45 19.54
N PRO A 233 -7.93 5.53 18.83
CA PRO A 233 -7.77 4.17 19.33
C PRO A 233 -6.83 4.17 20.53
N THR A 234 -7.28 3.56 21.62
CA THR A 234 -6.47 3.30 22.83
C THR A 234 -5.85 1.91 22.82
N SER A 235 -6.47 0.98 22.07
CA SER A 235 -6.06 -0.39 21.88
C SER A 235 -6.15 -0.81 20.41
N LEU A 236 -5.40 -1.84 20.02
CA LEU A 236 -5.53 -2.46 18.69
C LEU A 236 -6.91 -3.11 18.46
N LEU A 237 -7.65 -3.40 19.53
CA LEU A 237 -8.98 -3.98 19.47
C LEU A 237 -10.08 -2.91 19.29
N ASP A 238 -9.73 -1.63 19.35
CA ASP A 238 -10.71 -0.55 19.20
C ASP A 238 -11.13 -0.39 17.75
N PRO A 239 -12.42 -0.10 17.49
CA PRO A 239 -12.90 0.26 16.16
C PRO A 239 -12.28 1.60 15.74
N VAL A 240 -11.92 1.71 14.47
CA VAL A 240 -11.23 2.86 13.89
C VAL A 240 -11.90 3.31 12.60
N ARG A 241 -11.62 4.54 12.19
CA ARG A 241 -12.06 5.08 10.90
C ARG A 241 -10.89 5.78 10.20
N PRO A 242 -10.16 5.08 9.31
CA PRO A 242 -9.13 5.71 8.48
C PRO A 242 -9.69 6.81 7.58
N MET A 243 -8.82 7.72 7.13
CA MET A 243 -9.21 8.85 6.25
C MET A 243 -9.92 8.39 4.97
N THR A 244 -9.46 7.30 4.35
CA THR A 244 -10.09 6.72 3.16
C THR A 244 -11.53 6.28 3.42
N ALA A 245 -11.75 5.59 4.53
CA ALA A 245 -13.08 5.16 4.97
C ALA A 245 -13.98 6.36 5.28
N ASN A 246 -13.45 7.43 5.87
CA ASN A 246 -14.24 8.64 6.12
C ASN A 246 -14.78 9.25 4.84
N ILE A 247 -13.90 9.47 3.87
CA ILE A 247 -14.26 10.05 2.56
C ILE A 247 -15.33 9.19 1.89
N ALA A 248 -15.09 7.88 1.77
CA ALA A 248 -16.01 6.99 1.07
C ALA A 248 -17.39 6.85 1.76
N LEU A 249 -17.43 6.91 3.09
CA LEU A 249 -18.68 6.75 3.85
C LEU A 249 -19.57 7.99 3.82
N GLU A 250 -19.01 9.19 3.66
CA GLU A 250 -19.79 10.43 3.83
C GLU A 250 -19.94 11.26 2.55
N LEU A 251 -19.03 11.13 1.58
CA LEU A 251 -19.01 12.00 0.40
C LEU A 251 -20.29 11.95 -0.44
N SER A 252 -20.96 10.79 -0.49
CA SER A 252 -22.16 10.60 -1.32
C SER A 252 -23.38 11.41 -0.90
N TYR A 253 -23.45 11.86 0.36
CA TYR A 253 -24.56 12.64 0.90
C TYR A 253 -24.12 13.96 1.55
N ALA A 254 -22.83 14.25 1.55
CA ALA A 254 -22.29 15.50 2.07
C ALA A 254 -22.68 16.68 1.17
N SER A 255 -22.91 17.85 1.79
CA SER A 255 -23.17 19.10 1.08
C SER A 255 -22.58 20.28 1.83
N GLY A 256 -22.29 21.36 1.11
CA GLY A 256 -21.74 22.60 1.69
C GLY A 256 -20.41 22.35 2.40
N LEU A 257 -20.30 22.86 3.63
CA LEU A 257 -19.07 22.77 4.43
C LEU A 257 -18.64 21.32 4.70
N HIS A 258 -19.60 20.41 4.87
CA HIS A 258 -19.30 19.00 5.09
C HIS A 258 -18.59 18.37 3.89
N GLU A 259 -19.01 18.68 2.67
CA GLU A 259 -18.39 18.19 1.45
C GLU A 259 -16.97 18.76 1.28
N GLN A 260 -16.81 20.07 1.52
CA GLN A 260 -15.51 20.74 1.48
C GLN A 260 -14.53 20.16 2.51
N ALA A 261 -15.00 19.81 3.71
CA ALA A 261 -14.19 19.16 4.74
C ALA A 261 -13.72 17.75 4.32
N LEU A 262 -14.51 17.01 3.54
CA LEU A 262 -14.09 15.72 2.98
C LEU A 262 -13.04 15.89 1.88
N TYR A 263 -13.16 16.90 1.01
CA TYR A 263 -12.09 17.23 0.05
C TYR A 263 -10.81 17.68 0.75
N ALA A 264 -10.92 18.46 1.83
CA ALA A 264 -9.80 18.82 2.70
C ALA A 264 -9.14 17.57 3.31
N THR A 265 -9.93 16.60 3.78
CA THR A 265 -9.43 15.29 4.25
C THR A 265 -8.68 14.55 3.15
N GLY A 266 -9.18 14.59 1.90
CA GLY A 266 -8.50 14.04 0.72
C GLY A 266 -7.17 14.71 0.42
N LEU A 267 -7.08 16.04 0.57
CA LEU A 267 -5.83 16.79 0.40
C LEU A 267 -4.80 16.39 1.47
N VAL A 268 -5.23 16.23 2.72
CA VAL A 268 -4.37 15.78 3.83
C VAL A 268 -3.90 14.35 3.62
N LEU A 269 -4.79 13.45 3.20
CA LEU A 269 -4.44 12.08 2.83
C LEU A 269 -3.39 12.06 1.72
N LEU A 270 -3.55 12.87 0.67
CA LEU A 270 -2.58 12.97 -0.41
C LEU A 270 -1.22 13.48 0.09
N ALA A 271 -1.19 14.53 0.90
CA ALA A 271 0.03 15.03 1.52
C ALA A 271 0.71 13.94 2.37
N PHE A 272 -0.07 13.19 3.15
CA PHE A 272 0.40 12.10 3.99
C PHE A 272 1.01 10.95 3.16
N ILE A 273 0.36 10.56 2.05
CA ILE A 273 0.89 9.57 1.11
C ILE A 273 2.23 10.03 0.52
N VAL A 274 2.32 11.28 0.08
CA VAL A 274 3.56 11.85 -0.47
C VAL A 274 4.68 11.84 0.58
N ILE A 275 4.40 12.27 1.81
CA ILE A 275 5.38 12.27 2.91
C ILE A 275 5.88 10.86 3.19
N ILE A 276 4.98 9.89 3.36
CA ILE A 276 5.36 8.50 3.64
C ILE A 276 6.21 7.92 2.50
N ASN A 277 5.79 8.13 1.25
CA ASN A 277 6.54 7.63 0.10
C ASN A 277 7.92 8.28 -0.04
N LEU A 278 8.03 9.59 0.23
CA LEU A 278 9.32 10.29 0.23
C LEU A 278 10.25 9.76 1.33
N VAL A 279 9.73 9.54 2.55
CA VAL A 279 10.51 8.98 3.66
C VAL A 279 10.97 7.56 3.31
N ALA A 280 10.06 6.71 2.83
CA ALA A 280 10.37 5.34 2.42
C ALA A 280 11.44 5.32 1.31
N HIS A 281 11.32 6.20 0.31
CA HIS A 281 12.29 6.33 -0.77
C HIS A 281 13.67 6.83 -0.30
N ARG A 282 13.71 7.84 0.59
CA ARG A 282 14.98 8.33 1.16
C ARG A 282 15.68 7.27 2.00
N LEU A 283 14.95 6.53 2.84
CA LEU A 283 15.51 5.41 3.60
C LEU A 283 16.04 4.31 2.67
N ALA A 284 15.38 4.09 1.53
CA ALA A 284 15.79 3.11 0.54
C ALA A 284 17.09 3.47 -0.18
N HIS A 285 17.29 4.74 -0.52
CA HIS A 285 18.40 5.21 -1.37
C HIS A 285 19.52 5.95 -0.64
N GLY A 286 19.33 6.38 0.61
CA GLY A 286 20.30 7.16 1.38
C GLY A 286 21.61 6.45 1.76
N LYS A 287 21.81 5.18 1.35
CA LYS A 287 23.05 4.41 1.56
C LYS A 287 23.92 4.24 0.30
N LYS A 288 23.62 4.93 -0.80
CA LYS A 288 24.42 4.83 -2.05
C LYS A 288 25.56 5.85 -2.19
N ASP A 289 25.65 6.88 -1.33
CA ASP A 289 26.65 7.98 -1.48
C ASP A 289 27.88 7.90 -0.56
N LYS A 290 28.17 6.74 0.04
CA LYS A 290 29.41 6.54 0.83
C LYS A 290 30.02 5.16 0.58
N SER A 291 30.65 4.99 -0.59
CA SER A 291 31.69 3.99 -0.84
C SER A 291 32.46 4.36 -2.09
#